data_AF-A0A6M0JUT7-F1
#
_entry.id   AF-A0A6M0JUT7-F1
#
_cell.length_a   1.000
_cell.length_b   1.000
_cell.length_c   1.000
_cell.angle_alpha   90.00
_cell.angle_beta   90.00
_cell.angle_gamma   90.00
#
_symmetry.space_group_name_H-M   'P 1'
#
loop_
_entity.id
_entity.type
_entity.pdbx_description
1 polymer ?
#
loop_
_entity_poly.entity_id
_entity_poly.type
_entity_poly.pdbx_seq_one_letter_code
_entity_poly.pdbx_strand_id
1 'polypeptide(L)'
;MGQRAPTTLALLFWSAFTGAAGFPLSCAYVAQAADAELVSHPACAALDGERLILAPTHFRQMRFETDGLASVWVAGRWYDVQPSGAALPVVTLDNGPDPFTEGLVRSQRQGRILYVDVHFREIIGPRYDWGWPFVRRRALVCRGCRLIQEGEHSRLSGGRWGWIDRQGREVVPVQLTEAQARSR
;
A
#
# COMPACT_ATOMS: atom_id res chain seq x y z
N MET A 1 -38.72 34.30 32.89
CA MET A 1 -37.37 33.78 33.18
C MET A 1 -37.09 32.63 32.22
N GLY A 2 -36.32 32.86 31.16
CA GLY A 2 -35.97 31.82 30.19
C GLY A 2 -34.68 32.21 29.48
N GLN A 3 -33.55 31.70 29.97
CA GLN A 3 -32.24 31.96 29.40
C GLN A 3 -32.01 31.02 28.21
N ARG A 4 -31.72 31.56 27.03
CA ARG A 4 -31.19 30.80 25.89
C ARG A 4 -29.67 30.93 25.92
N ALA A 5 -28.98 29.79 26.04
CA ALA A 5 -27.53 29.71 25.91
C ALA A 5 -27.12 29.85 24.43
N PRO A 6 -25.99 30.50 24.11
CA PRO A 6 -25.50 30.59 22.74
C PRO A 6 -24.79 29.29 22.35
N THR A 7 -25.11 28.79 21.17
CA THR A 7 -24.45 27.63 20.56
C THR A 7 -23.15 28.10 19.93
N THR A 8 -22.01 27.77 20.56
CA THR A 8 -20.68 28.09 20.03
C THR A 8 -20.39 27.18 18.85
N LEU A 9 -20.38 27.76 17.64
CA LEU A 9 -19.91 27.10 16.43
C LEU A 9 -18.38 26.89 16.57
N ALA A 10 -17.96 25.65 16.80
CA ALA A 10 -16.54 25.29 16.81
C ALA A 10 -16.00 25.33 15.38
N LEU A 11 -15.30 26.41 15.04
CA LEU A 11 -14.51 26.51 13.81
C LEU A 11 -13.32 25.54 13.92
N LEU A 12 -13.40 24.42 13.21
CA LEU A 12 -12.27 23.52 13.02
C LEU A 12 -11.23 24.24 12.16
N PHE A 13 -10.17 24.75 12.80
CA PHE A 13 -9.00 25.28 12.12
C PHE A 13 -8.29 24.14 11.39
N TRP A 14 -8.49 24.06 10.07
CA TRP A 14 -7.60 23.33 9.18
C TRP A 14 -6.29 24.12 9.07
N SER A 15 -5.29 23.69 9.83
CA SER A 15 -3.92 24.18 9.67
C SER A 15 -3.44 23.83 8.26
N ALA A 16 -3.39 24.83 7.38
CA ALA A 16 -2.81 24.68 6.06
C ALA A 16 -1.28 24.50 6.22
N PHE A 17 -0.77 23.35 5.81
CA PHE A 17 0.67 23.11 5.75
C PHE A 17 1.30 23.95 4.63
N THR A 18 1.70 25.17 4.95
CA THR A 18 2.39 26.08 4.03
C THR A 18 3.85 26.25 4.43
N GLY A 19 4.71 25.33 3.98
CA GLY A 19 6.18 25.43 4.13
C GLY A 19 6.88 24.08 4.28
N ALA A 20 8.20 24.05 4.09
CA ALA A 20 9.05 22.86 4.29
C ALA A 20 8.92 22.26 5.71
N ALA A 21 8.53 23.07 6.69
CA ALA A 21 8.18 22.63 8.05
C ALA A 21 6.98 21.64 8.10
N GLY A 22 6.16 21.60 7.04
CA GLY A 22 5.00 20.71 6.95
C GLY A 22 5.27 19.34 6.35
N PHE A 23 6.40 19.15 5.68
CA PHE A 23 6.74 17.92 4.98
C PHE A 23 8.13 17.46 5.40
N PRO A 24 8.29 16.77 6.55
CA PRO A 24 9.61 16.45 7.09
C PRO A 24 10.29 15.25 6.41
N LEU A 25 9.57 14.48 5.59
CA LEU A 25 10.08 13.24 5.02
C LEU A 25 10.66 13.45 3.63
N SER A 26 11.76 12.76 3.37
CA SER A 26 12.26 12.54 2.02
C SER A 26 11.49 11.41 1.33
N CYS A 27 11.48 11.45 0.01
CA CYS A 27 10.85 10.45 -0.83
C CYS A 27 11.63 10.31 -2.13
N ALA A 28 11.40 9.21 -2.84
CA ALA A 28 11.95 9.01 -4.16
C ALA A 28 10.84 8.64 -5.16
N TYR A 29 10.78 9.32 -6.31
CA TYR A 29 9.79 9.08 -7.36
C TYR A 29 10.38 9.39 -8.74
N VAL A 30 9.70 8.95 -9.80
CA VAL A 30 10.05 9.27 -11.18
C VAL A 30 9.32 10.56 -11.59
N ALA A 31 10.07 11.59 -11.94
CA ALA A 31 9.53 12.86 -12.39
C ALA A 31 9.21 12.85 -13.90
N GLN A 32 8.24 13.66 -14.33
CA GLN A 32 7.87 13.80 -15.74
C GLN A 32 9.04 14.17 -16.66
N ALA A 33 9.97 15.00 -16.17
CA ALA A 33 11.12 15.49 -16.93
C ALA A 33 12.37 14.60 -16.83
N ALA A 34 12.29 13.45 -16.14
CA ALA A 34 13.44 12.57 -15.89
C ALA A 34 13.41 11.31 -16.78
N ASP A 35 14.58 10.73 -17.05
CA ASP A 35 14.77 9.52 -17.86
C ASP A 35 14.40 8.24 -17.09
N ALA A 36 13.12 8.10 -16.72
CA ALA A 36 12.58 6.94 -16.00
C ALA A 36 13.34 6.55 -14.72
N GLU A 37 14.10 7.47 -14.16
CA GLU A 37 14.95 7.25 -12.99
C GLU A 37 14.22 7.66 -11.70
N LEU A 38 14.43 6.87 -10.65
CA LEU A 38 13.93 7.18 -9.32
C LEU A 38 14.86 8.19 -8.64
N VAL A 39 14.38 9.42 -8.43
CA VAL A 39 15.18 10.51 -7.86
C VAL A 39 14.73 10.79 -6.43
N SER A 40 15.69 10.96 -5.52
CA SER A 40 15.44 11.30 -4.11
C SER A 40 15.26 12.81 -3.92
N HIS A 41 14.25 13.19 -3.15
CA HIS A 41 13.88 14.56 -2.87
C HIS A 41 13.67 14.79 -1.36
N PRO A 42 14.31 15.81 -0.75
CA PRO A 42 14.01 16.19 0.62
C PRO A 42 12.67 16.93 0.70
N ALA A 43 12.09 16.96 1.90
CA ALA A 43 10.91 17.75 2.24
C ALA A 43 9.68 17.56 1.32
N CYS A 44 9.44 16.33 0.87
CA CYS A 44 8.44 16.03 -0.15
C CYS A 44 7.19 15.31 0.41
N ALA A 45 7.24 14.82 1.64
CA ALA A 45 6.14 14.05 2.21
C ALA A 45 5.97 14.28 3.72
N ALA A 46 4.75 14.00 4.19
CA ALA A 46 4.37 13.90 5.59
C ALA A 46 3.46 12.69 5.80
N LEU A 47 3.32 12.25 7.04
CA LEU A 47 2.34 11.25 7.45
C LEU A 47 1.33 11.88 8.41
N ASP A 48 0.05 11.66 8.14
CA ASP A 48 -1.05 11.95 9.05
C ASP A 48 -1.69 10.61 9.47
N GLY A 49 -1.24 10.09 10.63
CA GLY A 49 -1.44 8.68 10.98
C GLY A 49 -0.78 7.76 9.95
N GLU A 50 -1.55 6.88 9.32
CA GLU A 50 -1.07 5.98 8.26
C GLU A 50 -1.20 6.58 6.84
N ARG A 51 -1.80 7.78 6.71
CA ARG A 51 -2.03 8.42 5.41
C ARG A 51 -0.79 9.20 4.97
N LEU A 52 -0.29 8.88 3.78
CA LEU A 52 0.74 9.65 3.10
C LEU A 52 0.16 10.94 2.53
N ILE A 53 0.80 12.07 2.81
CA ILE A 53 0.51 13.37 2.22
C ILE A 53 1.76 13.85 1.47
N LEU A 54 1.64 14.04 0.17
CA LEU A 54 2.72 14.56 -0.67
C LEU A 54 2.68 16.08 -0.72
N ALA A 55 3.86 16.69 -0.68
CA ALA A 55 4.02 18.12 -0.90
C ALA A 55 3.50 18.47 -2.31
N PRO A 56 2.62 19.48 -2.46
CA PRO A 56 2.01 19.81 -3.75
C PRO A 56 3.02 20.08 -4.87
N THR A 57 4.19 20.63 -4.53
CA THR A 57 5.28 20.90 -5.47
C THR A 57 5.89 19.62 -6.05
N HIS A 58 6.02 18.57 -5.24
CA HIS A 58 6.53 17.27 -5.67
C HIS A 58 5.46 16.45 -6.39
N PHE A 59 4.24 16.42 -5.84
CA PHE A 59 3.12 15.71 -6.45
C PHE A 59 2.87 16.12 -7.91
N ARG A 60 2.93 17.42 -8.22
CA ARG A 60 2.76 17.92 -9.59
C ARG A 60 3.85 17.48 -10.58
N GLN A 61 5.01 17.05 -10.08
CA GLN A 61 6.13 16.60 -10.92
C GLN A 61 6.10 15.09 -11.17
N MET A 62 5.35 14.33 -10.37
CA MET A 62 5.28 12.88 -10.51
C MET A 62 4.75 12.48 -11.88
N ARG A 63 5.28 11.40 -12.42
CA ARG A 63 4.85 10.82 -13.70
C ARG A 63 3.86 9.70 -13.45
N PHE A 64 2.67 9.81 -14.02
CA PHE A 64 1.62 8.79 -13.93
C PHE A 64 1.64 7.96 -15.21
N GLU A 65 2.02 6.69 -15.10
CA GLU A 65 2.22 5.80 -16.26
C GLU A 65 1.35 4.55 -16.11
N THR A 66 1.92 3.47 -15.57
CA THR A 66 1.26 2.17 -15.42
C THR A 66 -0.03 2.31 -14.63
N ASP A 67 -1.13 1.80 -15.20
CA ASP A 67 -2.47 1.85 -14.62
C ASP A 67 -3.00 3.27 -14.28
N GLY A 68 -2.37 4.32 -14.83
CA GLY A 68 -2.69 5.71 -14.52
C GLY A 68 -2.23 6.15 -13.12
N LEU A 69 -1.29 5.41 -12.53
CA LEU A 69 -0.74 5.64 -11.20
C LEU A 69 0.72 6.10 -11.29
N ALA A 70 1.18 6.73 -10.22
CA ALA A 70 2.58 7.02 -9.99
C ALA A 70 3.04 6.29 -8.73
N SER A 71 4.28 5.84 -8.67
CA SER A 71 4.83 5.17 -7.48
C SER A 71 5.85 6.08 -6.77
N VAL A 72 5.84 6.03 -5.44
CA VAL A 72 6.75 6.80 -4.59
C VAL A 72 7.25 5.97 -3.41
N TRP A 73 8.54 6.05 -3.14
CA TRP A 73 9.17 5.45 -1.97
C TRP A 73 9.27 6.49 -0.85
N VAL A 74 8.68 6.21 0.32
CA VAL A 74 8.70 7.10 1.49
C VAL A 74 8.93 6.26 2.74
N ALA A 75 9.90 6.65 3.57
CA ALA A 75 10.13 6.06 4.89
C ALA A 75 10.18 4.51 4.90
N GLY A 76 10.86 3.91 3.92
CA GLY A 76 11.03 2.46 3.84
C GLY A 76 9.87 1.70 3.20
N ARG A 77 8.91 2.39 2.56
CA ARG A 77 7.71 1.78 1.98
C ARG A 77 7.42 2.36 0.60
N TRP A 78 6.94 1.49 -0.29
CA TRP A 78 6.36 1.90 -1.56
C TRP A 78 4.90 2.29 -1.41
N TYR A 79 4.51 3.32 -2.14
CA TYR A 79 3.13 3.74 -2.30
C TYR A 79 2.81 3.92 -3.77
N ASP A 80 1.64 3.44 -4.18
CA ASP A 80 1.03 3.89 -5.44
C ASP A 80 0.14 5.08 -5.16
N VAL A 81 0.11 6.02 -6.11
CA VAL A 81 -0.52 7.33 -5.96
C VAL A 81 -1.43 7.57 -7.15
N GLN A 82 -2.68 7.93 -6.86
CA GLN A 82 -3.66 8.34 -7.85
C GLN A 82 -3.49 9.83 -8.21
N PRO A 83 -3.96 10.27 -9.40
CA PRO A 83 -4.02 11.70 -9.75
C PRO A 83 -4.87 12.56 -8.81
N SER A 84 -5.73 11.93 -7.99
CA SER A 84 -6.48 12.58 -6.91
C SER A 84 -5.61 12.96 -5.70
N GLY A 85 -4.38 12.43 -5.60
CA GLY A 85 -3.51 12.52 -4.45
C GLY A 85 -3.73 11.42 -3.40
N ALA A 86 -4.70 10.52 -3.60
CA ALA A 86 -4.83 9.33 -2.76
C ALA A 86 -3.59 8.45 -2.92
N ALA A 87 -3.09 7.90 -1.81
CA ALA A 87 -1.91 7.05 -1.78
C ALA A 87 -2.20 5.73 -1.06
N LEU A 88 -1.81 4.62 -1.68
CA LEU A 88 -1.96 3.26 -1.16
C LEU A 88 -0.58 2.68 -0.86
N PRO A 89 -0.26 2.32 0.39
CA PRO A 89 0.95 1.56 0.66
C PRO A 89 0.86 0.18 0.00
N VAL A 90 1.87 -0.22 -0.77
CA VAL A 90 1.92 -1.53 -1.43
C VAL A 90 3.06 -2.37 -0.89
N VAL A 91 2.98 -3.69 -1.08
CA VAL A 91 4.08 -4.59 -0.75
C VAL A 91 5.30 -4.23 -1.62
N THR A 92 6.51 -4.33 -1.08
CA THR A 92 7.73 -4.25 -1.89
C THR A 92 7.96 -5.60 -2.57
N LEU A 93 8.13 -5.60 -3.89
CA LEU A 93 8.48 -6.77 -4.69
C LEU A 93 9.64 -6.40 -5.62
N ASP A 94 10.71 -7.20 -5.61
CA ASP A 94 11.88 -7.00 -6.48
C ASP A 94 12.44 -5.56 -6.42
N ASN A 95 12.61 -5.04 -5.21
CA ASN A 95 13.04 -3.66 -4.90
C ASN A 95 12.09 -2.54 -5.38
N GLY A 96 10.96 -2.88 -6.00
CA GLY A 96 9.94 -1.93 -6.46
C GLY A 96 8.59 -2.09 -5.75
N PRO A 97 7.58 -1.30 -6.14
CA PRO A 97 6.19 -1.52 -5.74
C PRO A 97 5.69 -2.84 -6.34
N ASP A 98 4.87 -3.58 -5.58
CA ASP A 98 4.14 -4.74 -6.10
C ASP A 98 3.26 -4.34 -7.29
N PRO A 99 3.36 -5.00 -8.45
CA PRO A 99 2.55 -4.63 -9.60
C PRO A 99 1.09 -5.06 -9.43
N PHE A 100 0.19 -4.33 -10.09
CA PHE A 100 -1.17 -4.82 -10.27
C PHE A 100 -1.16 -6.07 -11.17
N THR A 101 -1.78 -7.14 -10.66
CA THR A 101 -1.95 -8.41 -11.39
C THR A 101 -3.42 -8.75 -11.43
N GLU A 102 -3.95 -8.97 -12.64
CA GLU A 102 -5.38 -9.15 -12.86
C GLU A 102 -6.24 -8.05 -12.22
N GLY A 103 -5.73 -6.81 -12.15
CA GLY A 103 -6.40 -5.65 -11.57
C GLY A 103 -6.41 -5.59 -10.03
N LEU A 104 -5.60 -6.40 -9.35
CA LEU A 104 -5.42 -6.37 -7.89
C LEU A 104 -3.93 -6.22 -7.52
N VAL A 105 -3.65 -5.48 -6.45
CA VAL A 105 -2.32 -5.34 -5.82
C VAL A 105 -2.38 -5.75 -4.35
N ARG A 106 -1.25 -6.19 -3.79
CA ARG A 106 -1.16 -6.48 -2.36
C ARG A 106 -0.80 -5.22 -1.59
N SER A 107 -1.54 -4.99 -0.50
CA SER A 107 -1.24 -4.00 0.51
C SER A 107 -1.18 -4.68 1.89
N GLN A 108 -0.73 -3.94 2.91
CA GLN A 108 -0.62 -4.44 4.28
C GLN A 108 -1.28 -3.48 5.26
N ARG A 109 -2.14 -4.05 6.12
CA ARG A 109 -2.75 -3.35 7.26
C ARG A 109 -2.63 -4.23 8.48
N GLN A 110 -2.07 -3.68 9.57
CA GLN A 110 -1.86 -4.38 10.84
C GLN A 110 -1.12 -5.73 10.67
N GLY A 111 -0.08 -5.74 9.82
CA GLY A 111 0.75 -6.93 9.59
C GLY A 111 0.10 -8.04 8.76
N ARG A 112 -1.07 -7.78 8.14
CA ARG A 112 -1.78 -8.75 7.31
C ARG A 112 -2.00 -8.21 5.90
N ILE A 113 -1.99 -9.13 4.94
CA ILE A 113 -2.20 -8.84 3.52
C ILE A 113 -3.67 -8.59 3.24
N LEU A 114 -3.91 -7.53 2.48
CA LEU A 114 -5.16 -7.25 1.78
C LEU A 114 -4.90 -7.15 0.27
N TYR A 115 -5.94 -7.37 -0.52
CA TYR A 115 -5.91 -7.16 -1.97
C TYR A 115 -6.83 -6.01 -2.33
N VAL A 116 -6.27 -5.07 -3.08
CA VAL A 116 -6.88 -3.78 -3.40
C VAL A 116 -6.93 -3.64 -4.92
N ASP A 117 -7.99 -3.06 -5.45
CA ASP A 117 -8.06 -2.74 -6.87
C ASP A 117 -7.35 -1.42 -7.23
N VAL A 118 -7.24 -1.13 -8.53
CA VAL A 118 -6.59 0.08 -9.06
C VAL A 118 -7.26 1.39 -8.59
N HIS A 119 -8.52 1.31 -8.15
CA HIS A 119 -9.26 2.45 -7.59
C HIS A 119 -9.06 2.58 -6.07
N PHE A 120 -8.14 1.81 -5.51
CA PHE A 120 -7.82 1.72 -4.08
C PHE A 120 -8.99 1.18 -3.22
N ARG A 121 -9.88 0.39 -3.82
CA ARG A 121 -10.96 -0.29 -3.08
C ARG A 121 -10.46 -1.64 -2.57
N GLU A 122 -10.65 -1.88 -1.28
CA GLU A 122 -10.35 -3.17 -0.67
C GLU A 122 -11.33 -4.23 -1.20
N ILE A 123 -10.80 -5.23 -1.92
CA ILE A 123 -11.58 -6.35 -2.45
C ILE A 123 -11.51 -7.54 -1.50
N ILE A 124 -10.34 -7.78 -0.91
CA ILE A 124 -10.11 -8.86 0.05
C ILE A 124 -9.38 -8.27 1.25
N GLY A 125 -10.03 -8.29 2.42
CA GLY A 125 -9.49 -7.69 3.62
C GLY A 125 -8.37 -8.48 4.32
N PRO A 126 -7.83 -7.94 5.43
CA PRO A 126 -6.64 -8.42 6.12
C PRO A 126 -6.86 -9.75 6.88
N ARG A 127 -6.95 -10.86 6.13
CA ARG A 127 -7.26 -12.21 6.64
C ARG A 127 -6.07 -13.17 6.65
N TYR A 128 -4.97 -12.79 6.01
CA TYR A 128 -3.82 -13.65 5.74
C TYR A 128 -2.55 -12.94 6.17
N ASP A 129 -1.62 -13.68 6.78
CA ASP A 129 -0.31 -13.14 7.17
C ASP A 129 0.58 -12.96 5.94
N TRP A 130 0.35 -13.74 4.88
CA TRP A 130 0.95 -13.51 3.56
C TRP A 130 0.03 -13.93 2.41
N GLY A 131 0.26 -13.33 1.25
CA GLY A 131 -0.36 -13.66 -0.02
C GLY A 131 0.55 -13.38 -1.21
N TRP A 132 0.48 -14.22 -2.23
CA TRP A 132 1.17 -14.03 -3.50
C TRP A 132 0.29 -13.25 -4.50
N PRO A 133 0.86 -12.63 -5.55
CA PRO A 133 0.07 -11.98 -6.60
C PRO A 133 -0.94 -12.95 -7.23
N PHE A 134 -2.02 -12.41 -7.80
CA PHE A 134 -2.99 -13.22 -8.50
C PHE A 134 -2.42 -13.70 -9.85
N VAL A 135 -2.45 -15.01 -10.06
CA VAL A 135 -2.06 -15.63 -11.33
C VAL A 135 -3.06 -16.71 -11.67
N ARG A 136 -3.63 -16.66 -12.87
CA ARG A 136 -4.69 -17.59 -13.32
C ARG A 136 -5.87 -17.55 -12.35
N ARG A 137 -6.30 -16.35 -11.95
CA ARG A 137 -7.47 -16.08 -11.09
C ARG A 137 -7.39 -16.65 -9.68
N ARG A 138 -6.21 -17.06 -9.21
CA ARG A 138 -5.99 -17.54 -7.85
C ARG A 138 -4.72 -16.96 -7.24
N ALA A 139 -4.72 -16.81 -5.92
CA ALA A 139 -3.55 -16.41 -5.14
C ALA A 139 -3.29 -17.43 -4.04
N LEU A 140 -2.03 -17.81 -3.88
CA LEU A 140 -1.60 -18.65 -2.77
C LEU A 140 -1.49 -17.76 -1.53
N VAL A 141 -2.16 -18.14 -0.45
CA VAL A 141 -2.21 -17.37 0.79
C VAL A 141 -1.89 -18.23 1.99
N CYS A 142 -1.49 -17.56 3.06
CA CYS A 142 -1.01 -18.21 4.27
C CYS A 142 -1.62 -17.61 5.54
N ARG A 143 -1.88 -18.48 6.52
CA ARG A 143 -2.11 -18.11 7.92
C ARG A 143 -1.05 -18.75 8.82
N GLY A 144 -0.44 -17.99 9.71
CA GLY A 144 0.56 -18.41 10.67
C GLY A 144 1.98 -18.60 10.13
N CYS A 145 2.26 -18.25 8.86
CA CYS A 145 3.65 -18.20 8.39
C CYS A 145 4.34 -16.96 8.94
N ARG A 146 5.67 -17.04 8.99
CA ARG A 146 6.54 -15.95 9.42
C ARG A 146 7.61 -15.74 8.37
N LEU A 147 7.98 -14.49 8.17
CA LEU A 147 9.18 -14.15 7.43
C LEU A 147 10.39 -14.50 8.31
N ILE A 148 11.28 -15.33 7.78
CA ILE A 148 12.56 -15.67 8.40
C ILE A 148 13.65 -15.08 7.52
N GLN A 149 14.55 -14.33 8.15
CA GLN A 149 15.73 -13.80 7.49
C GLN A 149 16.82 -14.88 7.43
N GLU A 150 17.35 -15.11 6.24
CA GLU A 150 18.42 -16.06 5.94
C GLU A 150 19.50 -15.33 5.15
N GLY A 151 20.44 -14.72 5.89
CA GLY A 151 21.47 -13.84 5.32
C GLY A 151 20.85 -12.58 4.69
N GLU A 152 21.23 -12.32 3.43
CA GLU A 152 20.70 -11.22 2.59
C GLU A 152 19.29 -11.50 2.03
N HIS A 153 18.77 -12.73 2.23
CA HIS A 153 17.46 -13.13 1.73
C HIS A 153 16.47 -13.34 2.87
N SER A 154 15.19 -13.31 2.53
CA SER A 154 14.12 -13.67 3.45
C SER A 154 13.21 -14.68 2.79
N ARG A 155 12.70 -15.63 3.57
CA ARG A 155 11.69 -16.59 3.11
C ARG A 155 10.56 -16.71 4.10
N LEU A 156 9.41 -17.16 3.61
CA LEU A 156 8.31 -17.54 4.49
C LEU A 156 8.55 -18.95 5.03
N SER A 157 8.15 -19.15 6.27
CA SER A 157 8.28 -20.45 6.96
C SER A 157 7.05 -20.75 7.80
N GLY A 158 6.68 -22.02 7.84
CA GLY A 158 5.55 -22.52 8.61
C GLY A 158 4.19 -22.08 8.05
N GLY A 159 3.21 -22.00 8.94
CA GLY A 159 1.83 -21.66 8.61
C GLY A 159 1.05 -22.76 7.90
N ARG A 160 -0.18 -22.42 7.55
CA ARG A 160 -1.07 -23.21 6.71
C ARG A 160 -1.37 -22.43 5.45
N TRP A 161 -1.43 -23.16 4.35
CA TRP A 161 -1.48 -22.62 3.00
C TRP A 161 -2.71 -23.11 2.27
N GLY A 162 -3.21 -22.28 1.36
CA GLY A 162 -4.35 -22.58 0.50
C GLY A 162 -4.45 -21.54 -0.62
N TRP A 163 -5.40 -21.73 -1.52
CA TRP A 163 -5.62 -20.85 -2.65
C TRP A 163 -6.93 -20.12 -2.47
N ILE A 164 -6.93 -18.83 -2.75
CA ILE A 164 -8.15 -18.02 -2.84
C ILE A 164 -8.41 -17.60 -4.27
N ASP A 165 -9.67 -17.40 -4.62
CA ASP A 165 -10.06 -16.68 -5.84
C ASP A 165 -10.03 -15.16 -5.64
N ARG A 166 -10.34 -14.42 -6.71
CA ARG A 166 -10.36 -12.94 -6.72
C ARG A 166 -11.45 -12.30 -5.85
N GLN A 167 -12.33 -13.09 -5.26
CA GLN A 167 -13.33 -12.64 -4.28
C GLN A 167 -12.91 -13.03 -2.84
N GLY A 168 -11.73 -13.65 -2.67
CA GLY A 168 -11.24 -14.09 -1.37
C GLY A 168 -11.89 -15.38 -0.86
N ARG A 169 -12.59 -16.13 -1.73
CA ARG A 169 -13.11 -17.46 -1.39
C ARG A 169 -11.98 -18.47 -1.48
N GLU A 170 -11.84 -19.30 -0.46
CA GLU A 170 -10.84 -20.38 -0.46
C GLU A 170 -11.27 -21.45 -1.46
N VAL A 171 -10.59 -21.54 -2.61
CA VAL A 171 -10.77 -22.60 -3.62
C VAL A 171 -9.93 -23.83 -3.29
N VAL A 172 -8.89 -23.64 -2.47
CA VAL A 172 -8.22 -24.70 -1.71
C VAL A 172 -8.14 -24.21 -0.27
N PRO A 173 -8.70 -24.94 0.71
CA PRO A 173 -8.74 -24.49 2.10
C PRO A 173 -7.34 -24.19 2.66
N VAL A 174 -7.22 -23.14 3.47
CA VAL A 174 -5.95 -22.71 4.09
C VAL A 174 -5.62 -23.60 5.29
N GLN A 175 -5.34 -24.85 4.97
CA GLN A 175 -5.08 -25.94 5.91
C GLN A 175 -4.00 -26.89 5.40
N LEU A 176 -3.25 -26.57 4.35
CA LEU A 176 -2.22 -27.47 3.85
C LEU A 176 -0.82 -27.00 4.27
N THR A 177 0.18 -27.88 4.17
CA THR A 177 1.57 -27.39 4.08
C THR A 177 1.72 -26.60 2.79
N GLU A 178 2.76 -25.77 2.69
CA GLU A 178 3.01 -25.00 1.46
C GLU A 178 3.17 -25.93 0.25
N ALA A 179 3.95 -27.00 0.38
CA ALA A 179 4.18 -27.97 -0.69
C ALA A 179 2.87 -28.66 -1.14
N GLN A 180 2.01 -29.05 -0.19
CA GLN A 180 0.71 -29.64 -0.49
C GLN A 180 -0.26 -28.67 -1.14
N ALA A 181 -0.22 -27.38 -0.78
CA ALA A 181 -1.05 -26.37 -1.42
C ALA A 181 -0.59 -26.12 -2.87
N ARG A 182 0.72 -26.04 -3.10
CA ARG A 182 1.30 -25.78 -4.44
C ARG A 182 1.07 -26.92 -5.43
N SER A 183 0.79 -28.14 -4.97
CA SER A 183 0.44 -29.27 -5.83
C SER A 183 -1.05 -29.35 -6.21
N ARG A 184 -1.86 -28.36 -5.80
CA ARG A 184 -3.29 -28.20 -6.18
C ARG A 184 -3.47 -27.13 -7.26
#